data_AF-A0A8H4RRS0-F1
#
_entry.id   AF-A0A8H4RRS0-F1
#
_cell.length_a   1.000
_cell.length_b   1.000
_cell.length_c   1.000
_cell.angle_alpha   90.00
_cell.angle_beta   90.00
_cell.angle_gamma   90.00
#
_symmetry.space_group_name_H-M   'P 1'
#
loop_
_entity.id
_entity.type
_entity.pdbx_description
1 polymer ?
#
loop_
_entity_poly.entity_id
_entity_poly.type
_entity_poly.pdbx_seq_one_letter_code
_entity_poly.pdbx_strand_id
1 'polypeptide(L)'
;MSVRQRRQSTSEVIVDVAKKVERRIENALTVLWDDLPSWQQDNHYIHSGYRPASGSFKKSFGSLGYLHNESVNIYSHLLGAFMFSATGLVLYTVLAPRYESASLSDILAFSCFFAGAALCLGMSATYHAISNHSPLVASFGNKLDYVGIVFFIAGSIIPSIYYGFYCHPHLQQLYWTMVGEDFVVPARAN
;
A
#
# COMPACT_ATOMS: atom_id res chain seq x y z
N MET A 1 42.72 -53.08 -5.68
CA MET A 1 41.32 -53.08 -6.19
C MET A 1 41.01 -51.69 -6.73
N SER A 2 40.95 -51.53 -8.05
CA SER A 2 40.56 -50.27 -8.69
C SER A 2 39.04 -50.15 -8.64
N VAL A 3 38.52 -49.19 -7.86
CA VAL A 3 37.07 -48.89 -7.85
C VAL A 3 36.70 -48.32 -9.22
N ARG A 4 35.95 -49.10 -10.02
CA ARG A 4 35.34 -48.60 -11.26
C ARG A 4 34.37 -47.47 -10.88
N GLN A 5 34.75 -46.23 -11.12
CA GLN A 5 33.83 -45.10 -11.02
C GLN A 5 32.71 -45.29 -12.05
N ARG A 6 31.49 -45.49 -11.55
CA ARG A 6 30.28 -45.55 -12.38
C ARG A 6 30.11 -44.18 -13.04
N ARG A 7 30.28 -44.11 -14.36
CA ARG A 7 29.99 -42.91 -15.16
C ARG A 7 28.50 -42.60 -15.01
N GLN A 8 28.17 -41.43 -14.46
CA GLN A 8 26.78 -41.00 -14.32
C GLN A 8 26.07 -41.06 -15.67
N SER A 9 24.87 -41.63 -15.67
CA SER A 9 24.04 -41.66 -16.87
C SER A 9 23.67 -40.23 -17.26
N THR A 10 23.58 -39.94 -18.56
CA THR A 10 23.07 -38.66 -19.07
C THR A 10 21.71 -38.31 -18.45
N SER A 11 20.86 -39.30 -18.18
CA SER A 11 19.58 -39.10 -17.49
C SER A 11 19.73 -38.61 -16.04
N GLU A 12 20.70 -39.12 -15.29
CA GLU A 12 20.97 -38.70 -13.91
C GLU A 12 21.46 -37.24 -13.88
N VAL A 13 22.31 -36.85 -14.85
CA VAL A 13 22.79 -35.47 -14.99
C VAL A 13 21.63 -34.52 -15.32
N ILE A 14 20.75 -34.88 -16.24
CA ILE A 14 19.58 -34.05 -16.61
C ILE A 14 18.65 -33.85 -15.40
N VAL A 15 18.38 -34.90 -14.63
CA VAL A 15 17.53 -34.81 -13.43
C VAL A 15 18.16 -33.94 -12.35
N ASP A 16 19.47 -34.04 -12.14
CA ASP A 16 20.18 -33.21 -11.15
C ASP A 16 20.17 -31.73 -11.55
N VAL A 17 20.40 -31.43 -12.83
CA VAL A 17 20.30 -30.07 -13.38
C VAL A 17 18.88 -29.52 -13.20
N ALA A 18 17.84 -30.30 -13.53
CA ALA A 18 16.45 -29.89 -13.36
C ALA A 18 16.11 -29.54 -11.91
N LYS A 19 16.47 -30.41 -10.95
CA LYS A 19 16.29 -30.16 -9.51
C LYS A 19 17.04 -28.92 -9.02
N LYS A 20 18.24 -28.67 -9.56
CA LYS A 20 19.05 -27.50 -9.20
C LYS A 20 18.44 -26.20 -9.72
N VAL A 21 17.85 -26.22 -10.92
CA VAL A 21 17.12 -25.09 -11.49
C VAL A 21 15.85 -24.81 -10.70
N GLU A 22 15.04 -25.84 -10.42
CA GLU A 22 13.83 -25.74 -9.60
C GLU A 22 14.12 -25.11 -8.24
N ARG A 23 15.16 -25.61 -7.54
CA ARG A 23 15.59 -25.04 -6.26
C ARG A 23 16.08 -23.60 -6.37
N ARG A 24 16.71 -23.22 -7.48
CA ARG A 24 17.11 -21.81 -7.70
C ARG A 24 15.90 -20.91 -7.89
N ILE A 25 14.87 -21.39 -8.59
CA ILE A 25 13.61 -20.66 -8.79
C ILE A 25 12.87 -20.52 -7.45
N GLU A 26 12.77 -21.59 -6.66
CA GLU A 26 12.15 -21.55 -5.32
C GLU A 26 12.83 -20.56 -4.36
N ASN A 27 14.14 -20.37 -4.51
CA ASN A 27 14.93 -19.45 -3.70
C ASN A 27 15.11 -18.06 -4.33
N ALA A 28 14.60 -17.83 -5.54
CA ALA A 28 14.70 -16.53 -6.19
C ALA A 28 13.84 -15.52 -5.44
N LEU A 29 14.43 -14.38 -5.08
CA LEU A 29 13.70 -13.28 -4.42
C LEU A 29 12.78 -12.55 -5.40
N THR A 30 13.13 -12.55 -6.69
CA THR A 30 12.37 -11.91 -7.76
C THR A 30 12.31 -12.79 -9.01
N VAL A 31 11.23 -12.66 -9.78
CA VAL A 31 10.93 -13.39 -11.02
C VAL A 31 10.64 -12.44 -12.20
N LEU A 32 10.55 -13.00 -13.40
CA LEU A 32 10.11 -12.28 -14.59
C LEU A 32 8.58 -12.14 -14.62
N TRP A 33 8.09 -11.20 -15.41
CA TRP A 33 6.67 -10.98 -15.62
C TRP A 33 5.92 -12.23 -16.11
N ASP A 34 6.48 -12.90 -17.11
CA ASP A 34 5.86 -14.08 -17.73
C ASP A 34 5.83 -15.30 -16.78
N ASP A 35 6.65 -15.28 -15.72
CA ASP A 35 6.69 -16.32 -14.69
C ASP A 35 5.66 -16.08 -13.57
N LEU A 36 4.95 -14.94 -13.59
CA LEU A 36 3.94 -14.63 -12.58
C LEU A 36 2.64 -15.41 -12.80
N PRO A 37 1.93 -15.75 -11.71
CA PRO A 37 0.56 -16.18 -11.82
C PRO A 37 -0.32 -15.03 -12.35
N SER A 38 -1.36 -15.36 -13.10
CA SER A 38 -2.22 -14.39 -13.80
C SER A 38 -2.81 -13.28 -12.91
N TRP A 39 -3.05 -13.55 -11.62
CA TRP A 39 -3.58 -12.56 -10.68
C TRP A 39 -2.54 -11.52 -10.21
N GLN A 40 -1.25 -11.78 -10.38
CA GLN A 40 -0.15 -10.83 -10.11
C GLN A 40 0.28 -10.08 -11.37
N GLN A 41 -0.27 -10.45 -12.53
CA GLN A 41 0.05 -9.81 -13.79
C GLN A 41 -0.73 -8.49 -13.92
N ASP A 42 -0.27 -7.44 -13.22
CA ASP A 42 -0.79 -6.05 -13.28
C ASP A 42 -0.31 -5.17 -14.46
N ASN A 43 1.01 -5.05 -14.70
CA ASN A 43 1.62 -4.19 -15.72
C ASN A 43 2.70 -4.90 -16.57
N HIS A 44 2.35 -5.29 -17.80
CA HIS A 44 3.25 -5.99 -18.74
C HIS A 44 4.46 -5.18 -19.23
N TYR A 45 4.52 -3.87 -18.98
CA TYR A 45 5.69 -3.03 -19.32
C TYR A 45 6.84 -3.19 -18.31
N ILE A 46 6.58 -3.76 -17.13
CA ILE A 46 7.61 -4.14 -16.17
C ILE A 46 7.97 -5.59 -16.49
N HIS A 47 9.19 -5.84 -16.95
CA HIS A 47 9.58 -7.17 -17.42
C HIS A 47 10.16 -8.08 -16.33
N SER A 48 10.64 -7.52 -15.21
CA SER A 48 11.34 -8.27 -14.16
C SER A 48 11.28 -7.56 -12.80
N GLY A 49 11.76 -8.25 -11.76
CA GLY A 49 11.85 -7.68 -10.41
C GLY A 49 10.59 -7.91 -9.58
N TYR A 50 9.67 -8.74 -10.05
CA TYR A 50 8.45 -9.07 -9.34
C TYR A 50 8.72 -10.05 -8.21
N ARG A 51 8.01 -9.89 -7.10
CA ARG A 51 8.08 -10.86 -6.00
C ARG A 51 7.18 -12.06 -6.32
N PRO A 52 7.67 -13.30 -6.16
CA PRO A 52 6.84 -14.49 -6.34
C PRO A 52 5.71 -14.53 -5.29
N ALA A 53 4.65 -15.27 -5.60
CA ALA A 53 3.56 -15.55 -4.67
C ALA A 53 4.10 -16.19 -3.39
N SER A 54 3.96 -15.50 -2.25
CA SER A 54 4.65 -15.87 -1.02
C SER A 54 3.84 -16.80 -0.13
N GLY A 55 2.51 -16.71 -0.19
CA GLY A 55 1.58 -17.35 0.75
C GLY A 55 1.86 -17.03 2.23
N SER A 56 2.66 -16.00 2.51
CA SER A 56 3.23 -15.76 3.83
C SER A 56 3.50 -14.28 4.09
N PHE A 57 2.80 -13.72 5.07
CA PHE A 57 3.04 -12.34 5.53
C PHE A 57 4.49 -12.12 5.95
N LYS A 58 5.12 -13.09 6.61
CA LYS A 58 6.54 -13.00 7.02
C LYS A 58 7.46 -12.83 5.81
N LYS A 59 7.22 -13.56 4.72
CA LYS A 59 7.99 -13.40 3.48
C LYS A 59 7.68 -12.08 2.78
N SER A 60 6.41 -11.65 2.76
CA SER A 60 5.98 -10.38 2.19
C SER A 60 6.61 -9.18 2.90
N PHE A 61 6.55 -9.11 4.23
CA PHE A 61 7.24 -8.07 5.00
C PHE A 61 8.77 -8.24 4.98
N GLY A 62 9.27 -9.47 4.84
CA GLY A 62 10.69 -9.74 4.62
C GLY A 62 11.22 -9.11 3.32
N SER A 63 10.34 -8.82 2.34
CA SER A 63 10.75 -8.18 1.09
C SER A 63 11.17 -6.72 1.23
N LEU A 64 10.82 -6.08 2.35
CA LEU A 64 11.34 -4.74 2.67
C LEU A 64 12.88 -4.73 2.74
N GLY A 65 13.52 -5.88 2.93
CA GLY A 65 14.99 -5.98 2.97
C GLY A 65 15.69 -6.02 1.61
N TYR A 66 14.98 -6.04 0.48
CA TYR A 66 15.60 -6.09 -0.87
C TYR A 66 14.79 -5.31 -1.91
N LEU A 67 15.44 -4.99 -3.04
CA LEU A 67 14.81 -4.22 -4.12
C LEU A 67 13.95 -5.11 -5.03
N HIS A 68 12.75 -4.63 -5.34
CA HIS A 68 11.77 -5.27 -6.22
C HIS A 68 10.84 -4.21 -6.83
N ASN A 69 9.96 -4.61 -7.75
CA ASN A 69 9.05 -3.71 -8.49
C ASN A 69 8.17 -2.85 -7.57
N GLU A 70 7.74 -3.37 -6.42
CA GLU A 70 6.94 -2.62 -5.43
C GLU A 70 7.74 -1.73 -4.46
N SER A 71 9.08 -1.73 -4.47
CA SER A 71 9.86 -1.06 -3.42
C SER A 71 9.55 0.44 -3.33
N VAL A 72 9.48 1.14 -4.48
CA VAL A 72 9.17 2.58 -4.50
C VAL A 72 7.75 2.85 -4.02
N ASN A 73 6.77 2.04 -4.43
CA ASN A 73 5.38 2.18 -3.99
C ASN A 73 5.28 2.07 -2.46
N ILE A 74 5.97 1.08 -1.86
CA ILE A 74 5.98 0.91 -0.40
C ILE A 74 6.66 2.09 0.29
N TYR A 75 7.91 2.41 -0.08
CA TYR A 75 8.71 3.39 0.66
C TYR A 75 8.22 4.82 0.49
N SER A 76 7.74 5.20 -0.69
CA SER A 76 7.17 6.53 -0.90
C SER A 76 5.94 6.75 -0.01
N HIS A 77 5.08 5.75 0.12
CA HIS A 77 3.86 5.85 0.94
C HIS A 77 4.17 5.70 2.44
N LEU A 78 5.08 4.80 2.85
CA LEU A 78 5.52 4.71 4.25
C LEU A 78 6.13 6.02 4.75
N LEU A 79 7.02 6.61 3.96
CA LEU A 79 7.63 7.89 4.29
C LEU A 79 6.57 8.98 4.40
N GLY A 80 5.65 9.05 3.44
CA GLY A 80 4.54 9.99 3.49
C GLY A 80 3.65 9.81 4.73
N ALA A 81 3.24 8.58 5.06
CA ALA A 81 2.43 8.28 6.24
C ALA A 81 3.10 8.73 7.54
N PHE A 82 4.41 8.46 7.68
CA PHE A 82 5.21 8.92 8.81
C PHE A 82 5.28 10.45 8.86
N MET A 83 5.57 11.10 7.73
CA MET A 83 5.70 12.55 7.65
C MET A 83 4.38 13.27 7.98
N PHE A 84 3.23 12.82 7.47
CA PHE A 84 1.94 13.42 7.80
C PHE A 84 1.57 13.23 9.27
N SER A 85 1.84 12.04 9.84
CA SER A 85 1.61 11.77 11.27
C SER A 85 2.48 12.66 12.16
N ALA A 86 3.78 12.75 11.85
CA ALA A 86 4.72 13.58 12.59
C ALA A 86 4.39 15.07 12.45
N THR A 87 4.07 15.53 11.24
CA THR A 87 3.71 16.93 10.98
C THR A 87 2.45 17.32 11.72
N GLY A 88 1.40 16.48 11.73
CA GLY A 88 0.17 16.75 12.50
C GLY A 88 0.44 16.92 13.99
N LEU A 89 1.26 16.04 14.58
CA LEU A 89 1.65 16.13 15.99
C LEU A 89 2.48 17.40 16.27
N VAL A 90 3.49 17.67 15.44
CA VAL A 90 4.36 18.84 15.60
C VAL A 90 3.57 20.14 15.45
N LEU A 91 2.67 20.23 14.46
CA LEU A 91 1.83 21.40 14.29
C LEU A 91 0.93 21.63 15.49
N TYR A 92 0.35 20.57 16.07
CA TYR A 92 -0.43 20.70 17.29
C TYR A 92 0.41 21.29 18.44
N THR A 93 1.61 20.77 18.71
CA THR A 93 2.46 21.26 19.80
C THR A 93 2.99 22.67 19.57
N VAL A 94 3.18 23.06 18.32
CA VAL A 94 3.65 24.41 17.93
C VAL A 94 2.51 25.43 17.95
N LEU A 95 1.32 25.08 17.46
CA LEU A 95 0.24 26.04 17.26
C LEU A 95 -0.68 26.18 18.48
N ALA A 96 -0.98 25.09 19.20
CA ALA A 96 -1.87 25.12 20.36
C ALA A 96 -1.48 26.16 21.43
N PRO A 97 -0.20 26.34 21.82
CA PRO A 97 0.17 27.37 22.80
C PRO A 97 0.26 28.78 22.20
N ARG A 98 0.26 28.94 20.87
CA ARG A 98 0.46 30.23 20.19
C ARG A 98 -0.85 30.92 19.80
N TYR A 99 -1.94 30.16 19.68
CA TYR A 99 -3.24 30.66 19.25
C TYR A 99 -4.30 30.28 20.27
N GLU A 100 -4.51 31.14 21.27
CA GLU A 100 -5.56 30.95 22.28
C GLU A 100 -6.97 30.93 21.67
N SER A 101 -7.14 31.50 20.48
CA SER A 101 -8.39 31.47 19.71
C SER A 101 -8.64 30.13 19.01
N ALA A 102 -7.69 29.20 19.00
CA ALA A 102 -7.85 27.90 18.38
C ALA A 102 -8.91 27.09 19.14
N SER A 103 -10.03 26.87 18.50
CA SER A 103 -11.15 26.10 19.01
C SER A 103 -10.92 24.60 18.82
N LEU A 104 -11.74 23.79 19.51
CA LEU A 104 -11.78 22.35 19.27
C LEU A 104 -12.13 22.02 17.80
N SER A 105 -12.95 22.84 17.14
CA SER A 105 -13.33 22.65 15.73
C SER A 105 -12.12 22.79 14.81
N ASP A 106 -11.21 23.73 15.08
CA ASP A 106 -9.97 23.90 14.32
C ASP A 106 -9.09 22.65 14.44
N ILE A 107 -8.96 22.12 15.66
CA ILE A 107 -8.18 20.91 15.95
C ILE A 107 -8.78 19.70 15.21
N LEU A 108 -10.11 19.53 15.28
CA LEU A 108 -10.80 18.42 14.61
C LEU A 108 -10.66 18.51 13.08
N ALA A 109 -10.83 19.71 12.51
CA ALA A 109 -10.73 19.92 11.07
C ALA A 109 -9.34 19.55 10.53
N PHE A 110 -8.26 20.00 11.18
CA PHE A 110 -6.91 19.61 10.79
C PHE A 110 -6.61 18.14 11.08
N SER A 111 -7.12 17.60 12.20
CA SER A 111 -6.95 16.18 12.55
C SER A 111 -7.55 15.27 11.48
N CYS A 112 -8.73 15.61 10.93
CA CYS A 112 -9.34 14.86 9.83
C CYS A 112 -8.43 14.79 8.59
N PHE A 113 -7.78 15.91 8.22
CA PHE A 113 -6.84 15.93 7.10
C PHE A 113 -5.60 15.08 7.36
N PHE A 114 -4.91 15.30 8.50
CA PHE A 114 -3.68 14.57 8.81
C PHE A 114 -3.94 13.07 9.02
N ALA A 115 -5.02 12.70 9.71
CA ALA A 115 -5.41 11.31 9.90
C ALA A 115 -5.82 10.67 8.56
N GLY A 116 -6.60 11.37 7.72
CA GLY A 116 -6.98 10.88 6.40
C GLY A 116 -5.76 10.63 5.51
N ALA A 117 -4.80 11.54 5.48
CA ALA A 117 -3.55 11.39 4.74
C ALA A 117 -2.71 10.22 5.26
N ALA A 118 -2.53 10.12 6.58
CA ALA A 118 -1.77 9.04 7.20
C ALA A 118 -2.42 7.67 6.98
N LEU A 119 -3.75 7.56 7.08
CA LEU A 119 -4.49 6.33 6.82
C LEU A 119 -4.39 5.93 5.35
N CYS A 120 -4.58 6.86 4.41
CA CYS A 120 -4.45 6.60 2.98
C CYS A 120 -3.08 6.02 2.64
N LEU A 121 -2.02 6.71 3.03
CA LEU A 121 -0.65 6.33 2.72
C LEU A 121 -0.25 5.04 3.47
N GLY A 122 -0.69 4.87 4.71
CA GLY A 122 -0.46 3.66 5.49
C GLY A 122 -1.15 2.42 4.92
N MET A 123 -2.41 2.54 4.52
CA MET A 123 -3.16 1.47 3.86
C MET A 123 -2.51 1.09 2.53
N SER A 124 -2.10 2.07 1.73
CA SER A 124 -1.43 1.83 0.46
C SER A 124 -0.07 1.15 0.63
N ALA A 125 0.77 1.66 1.53
CA ALA A 125 2.04 1.03 1.88
C ALA A 125 1.87 -0.42 2.35
N THR A 126 0.84 -0.68 3.16
CA THR A 126 0.50 -2.02 3.64
C THR A 126 0.08 -2.92 2.49
N TYR A 127 -0.77 -2.45 1.59
CA TYR A 127 -1.19 -3.19 0.40
C TYR A 127 0.03 -3.58 -0.45
N HIS A 128 0.85 -2.61 -0.84
CA HIS A 128 2.03 -2.89 -1.65
C HIS A 128 3.02 -3.82 -0.93
N ALA A 129 3.13 -3.77 0.41
CA ALA A 129 3.95 -4.72 1.16
C ALA A 129 3.42 -6.16 1.08
N ILE A 130 2.09 -6.35 1.12
CA ILE A 130 1.45 -7.68 1.16
C ILE A 130 0.92 -8.17 -0.20
N SER A 131 1.04 -7.38 -1.27
CA SER A 131 0.42 -7.66 -2.57
C SER A 131 0.88 -8.98 -3.20
N ASN A 132 2.05 -9.49 -2.81
CA ASN A 132 2.54 -10.79 -3.28
C ASN A 132 2.06 -12.00 -2.45
N HIS A 133 1.19 -11.83 -1.44
CA HIS A 133 0.82 -12.90 -0.52
C HIS A 133 -0.02 -14.00 -1.19
N SER A 134 -1.26 -13.69 -1.55
CA SER A 134 -2.20 -14.61 -2.18
C SER A 134 -3.30 -13.80 -2.88
N PRO A 135 -4.06 -14.37 -3.84
CA PRO A 135 -5.08 -13.64 -4.58
C PRO A 135 -6.10 -12.92 -3.69
N LEU A 136 -6.53 -13.60 -2.61
CA LEU A 136 -7.50 -13.05 -1.67
C LEU A 136 -6.93 -11.86 -0.88
N VAL A 137 -5.71 -12.00 -0.35
CA VAL A 137 -5.05 -10.95 0.43
C VAL A 137 -4.73 -9.74 -0.45
N ALA A 138 -4.25 -9.98 -1.68
CA ALA A 138 -3.97 -8.93 -2.64
C ALA A 138 -5.25 -8.16 -3.03
N SER A 139 -6.34 -8.88 -3.35
CA SER A 139 -7.62 -8.24 -3.67
C SER A 139 -8.20 -7.46 -2.50
N PHE A 140 -8.15 -8.01 -1.28
CA PHE A 140 -8.64 -7.32 -0.09
C PHE A 140 -7.78 -6.10 0.25
N GLY A 141 -6.46 -6.23 0.20
CA GLY A 141 -5.53 -5.11 0.42
C GLY A 141 -5.74 -3.98 -0.60
N ASN A 142 -5.94 -4.32 -1.88
CA ASN A 142 -6.21 -3.34 -2.93
C ASN A 142 -7.52 -2.57 -2.65
N LYS A 143 -8.57 -3.25 -2.17
CA LYS A 143 -9.81 -2.57 -1.74
C LYS A 143 -9.56 -1.60 -0.59
N LEU A 144 -8.74 -1.99 0.40
CA LEU A 144 -8.38 -1.09 1.50
C LEU A 144 -7.55 0.11 1.04
N ASP A 145 -6.68 -0.07 0.04
CA ASP A 145 -5.94 1.03 -0.57
C ASP A 145 -6.88 2.07 -1.20
N TYR A 146 -7.86 1.61 -1.99
CA TYR A 146 -8.91 2.48 -2.53
C TYR A 146 -9.73 3.17 -1.44
N VAL A 147 -10.09 2.46 -0.36
CA VAL A 147 -10.76 3.06 0.80
C VAL A 147 -9.89 4.12 1.47
N GLY A 148 -8.56 3.94 1.48
CA GLY A 148 -7.61 4.95 1.92
C GLY A 148 -7.74 6.27 1.16
N ILE A 149 -7.84 6.20 -0.18
CA ILE A 149 -8.05 7.39 -1.04
C ILE A 149 -9.36 8.10 -0.66
N VAL A 150 -10.44 7.34 -0.45
CA VAL A 150 -11.74 7.88 -0.02
C VAL A 150 -11.61 8.63 1.31
N PHE A 151 -10.93 8.05 2.30
CA PHE A 151 -10.68 8.72 3.58
C PHE A 151 -9.85 10.00 3.45
N PHE A 152 -8.84 10.02 2.58
CA PHE A 152 -8.05 11.22 2.36
C PHE A 152 -8.85 12.33 1.69
N ILE A 153 -9.64 12.01 0.66
CA ILE A 153 -10.53 12.97 0.00
C ILE A 153 -11.51 13.55 1.03
N ALA A 154 -12.23 12.70 1.76
CA ALA A 154 -13.18 13.13 2.79
C ALA A 154 -12.50 14.00 3.88
N GLY A 155 -11.36 13.55 4.39
CA GLY A 155 -10.60 14.24 5.42
C GLY A 155 -10.06 15.60 4.96
N SER A 156 -9.67 15.74 3.69
CA SER A 156 -9.16 16.99 3.12
C SER A 156 -10.23 18.04 2.85
N ILE A 157 -11.45 17.60 2.56
CA ILE A 157 -12.58 18.49 2.29
C ILE A 157 -13.06 19.20 3.57
N ILE A 158 -12.98 18.55 4.74
CA ILE A 158 -13.44 19.11 6.02
C ILE A 158 -12.79 20.46 6.33
N PRO A 159 -11.45 20.60 6.47
CA PRO A 159 -10.82 21.89 6.74
C PRO A 159 -10.97 22.87 5.57
N SER A 160 -10.99 22.36 4.33
CA SER A 160 -11.15 23.20 3.13
C SER A 160 -12.49 23.95 3.15
N ILE A 161 -13.60 23.26 3.46
CA ILE A 161 -14.93 23.88 3.59
C ILE A 161 -15.00 24.73 4.86
N TYR A 162 -14.51 24.21 5.99
CA TYR A 162 -14.55 24.91 7.28
C TYR A 162 -13.92 26.30 7.21
N TYR A 163 -12.70 26.41 6.67
CA TYR A 163 -12.02 27.69 6.53
C TYR A 163 -12.44 28.45 5.26
N GLY A 164 -12.72 27.76 4.16
CA GLY A 164 -13.11 28.40 2.90
C GLY A 164 -14.45 29.14 2.97
N PHE A 165 -15.37 28.67 3.81
CA PHE A 165 -16.68 29.28 4.04
C PHE A 165 -16.87 29.72 5.49
N TYR A 166 -15.79 30.09 6.20
CA TYR A 166 -15.82 30.40 7.63
C TYR A 166 -16.94 31.39 8.02
N CYS A 167 -17.12 32.46 7.24
CA CYS A 167 -18.15 33.48 7.46
C CYS A 167 -19.54 33.15 6.87
N HIS A 168 -19.69 32.01 6.18
CA HIS A 168 -20.88 31.63 5.42
C HIS A 168 -21.37 30.23 5.83
N PRO A 169 -21.99 30.07 7.02
CA PRO A 169 -22.34 28.77 7.59
C PRO A 169 -23.33 27.96 6.72
N HIS A 170 -24.23 28.63 5.99
CA HIS A 170 -25.14 27.97 5.06
C HIS A 170 -24.41 27.28 3.91
N LEU A 171 -23.32 27.87 3.41
CA LEU A 171 -22.49 27.25 2.37
C LEU A 171 -21.68 26.08 2.93
N GLN A 172 -21.18 26.17 4.17
CA GLN A 172 -20.51 25.03 4.81
C GLN A 172 -21.43 23.81 4.89
N GLN A 173 -22.65 24.01 5.40
CA GLN A 173 -23.63 22.94 5.51
C GLN A 173 -23.97 22.34 4.15
N LEU A 174 -24.25 23.19 3.14
CA LEU A 174 -24.56 22.74 1.78
C LEU A 174 -23.45 21.84 1.20
N TYR A 175 -22.19 22.29 1.26
CA TYR A 175 -21.10 21.51 0.67
C TYR A 175 -20.77 20.26 1.48
N TRP A 176 -20.88 20.28 2.82
CA TRP A 176 -20.72 19.07 3.62
C TRP A 176 -21.83 18.05 3.38
N THR A 177 -23.08 18.48 3.17
CA THR A 177 -24.16 17.54 2.85
C THR A 177 -23.98 16.95 1.45
N MET A 178 -23.58 17.75 0.46
CA MET A 178 -23.31 17.22 -0.89
C MET A 178 -22.23 16.14 -0.86
N VAL A 179 -21.10 16.45 -0.20
CA VAL A 179 -19.98 15.52 -0.08
C VAL A 179 -20.35 14.32 0.81
N GLY A 180 -21.13 14.53 1.87
CA GLY A 180 -21.60 13.47 2.75
C GLY A 180 -22.58 12.51 2.07
N GLU A 181 -23.48 13.02 1.23
CA GLU A 181 -24.38 12.19 0.41
C GLU A 181 -23.60 11.36 -0.61
N ASP A 182 -22.56 11.92 -1.24
CA ASP A 182 -21.66 11.16 -2.13
C ASP A 182 -20.94 10.00 -1.40
N PHE A 183 -20.71 10.10 -0.09
CA PHE A 183 -20.14 9.03 0.73
C PHE A 183 -21.19 8.08 1.35
N VAL A 184 -22.44 8.53 1.50
CA VAL A 184 -23.54 7.77 2.13
C VAL A 184 -24.38 7.01 1.12
N VAL A 185 -24.38 7.36 -0.18
CA VAL A 185 -25.08 6.59 -1.21
C VAL A 185 -24.23 5.36 -1.58
N PRO A 186 -24.55 4.14 -1.09
CA PRO A 186 -23.93 2.95 -1.63
C PRO A 186 -24.57 2.70 -2.99
N ALA A 187 -23.73 2.55 -3.99
CA ALA A 187 -24.01 1.94 -5.29
C ALA A 187 -25.41 1.30 -5.41
N ARG A 188 -26.39 2.06 -5.94
CA ARG A 188 -27.47 1.44 -6.71
C ARG A 188 -26.90 1.12 -8.09
N ALA A 189 -26.16 0.02 -8.15
CA ALA A 189 -25.89 -0.64 -9.42
C ALA A 189 -27.18 -1.33 -9.86
N ASN A 190 -27.77 -0.82 -10.94
CA ASN A 190 -28.64 -1.61 -11.82
C ASN A 190 -27.76 -2.48 -12.71
#